data_AF-A0A2T0PTD7-F1
#
_entry.id   AF-A0A2T0PTD7-F1
#
_cell.length_a   1.000
_cell.length_b   1.000
_cell.length_c   1.000
_cell.angle_alpha   90.00
_cell.angle_beta   90.00
_cell.angle_gamma   90.00
#
_symmetry.space_group_name_H-M   'P 1'
#
loop_
_entity.id
_entity.type
_entity.pdbx_description
1 polymer ?
#
loop_
_entity_poly.entity_id
_entity_poly.type
_entity_poly.pdbx_seq_one_letter_code
_entity_poly.pdbx_strand_id
1 'polypeptide(L)'
;MITRVTHLYDEPIDSRVDAAGWSIAWRDTDYRVQRVLGQWASPERPASAGEPPALRLYRVAVESADGPGIAEIAHLVPTDEWRMKRLWN
;
A
#
# COMPACT_ATOMS: atom_id res chain seq x y z
N MET A 1 -26.69 8.37 6.45
CA MET A 1 -25.66 8.07 7.47
C MET A 1 -24.77 6.97 6.89
N ILE A 2 -23.65 7.33 6.27
CA ILE A 2 -22.74 6.35 5.65
C ILE A 2 -21.72 5.95 6.70
N THR A 3 -21.89 4.76 7.29
CA THR A 3 -20.91 4.18 8.19
C THR A 3 -19.69 3.77 7.35
N ARG A 4 -18.68 4.65 7.28
CA ARG A 4 -17.36 4.27 6.75
C ARG A 4 -16.72 3.31 7.75
N VAL A 5 -16.99 2.01 7.61
CA VAL A 5 -16.20 1.00 8.32
C VAL A 5 -14.81 1.06 7.71
N THR A 6 -13.87 1.66 8.43
CA THR A 6 -12.47 1.69 8.01
C THR A 6 -11.85 0.40 8.52
N HIS A 7 -11.90 -0.65 7.70
CA HIS A 7 -11.22 -1.89 8.01
C HIS A 7 -9.71 -1.63 7.97
N LEU A 8 -9.04 -1.89 9.10
CA LEU A 8 -7.59 -2.00 9.15
C LEU A 8 -7.24 -3.44 8.81
N TYR A 9 -6.53 -3.62 7.71
CA TYR A 9 -5.95 -4.88 7.29
C TYR A 9 -4.50 -4.98 7.75
N ASP A 10 -3.98 -6.19 7.67
CA ASP A 10 -2.54 -6.45 7.67
C ASP A 10 -2.28 -7.71 6.87
N GLU A 11 -2.53 -7.65 5.56
CA GLU A 11 -2.54 -8.81 4.67
C GLU A 11 -1.50 -8.66 3.57
N PRO A 12 -0.79 -9.73 3.17
CA PRO A 12 0.18 -9.66 2.07
C PRO A 12 -0.52 -9.30 0.76
N ILE A 13 0.21 -8.59 -0.10
CA ILE A 13 -0.19 -8.27 -1.46
C ILE A 13 0.96 -8.55 -2.41
N ASP A 14 0.63 -8.89 -3.66
CA ASP A 14 1.60 -8.91 -4.74
C ASP A 14 1.67 -7.52 -5.34
N SER A 15 2.85 -6.91 -5.31
CA SER A 15 3.12 -5.60 -5.93
C SER A 15 4.02 -5.79 -7.13
N ARG A 16 3.65 -5.21 -8.28
CA ARG A 16 4.44 -5.28 -9.51
C ARG A 16 4.60 -3.89 -10.11
N VAL A 17 5.83 -3.53 -10.46
CA VAL A 17 6.13 -2.34 -11.25
C VAL A 17 6.80 -2.77 -12.53
N ASP A 18 6.17 -2.48 -13.66
CA ASP A 18 6.67 -2.80 -14.99
C ASP A 18 6.42 -1.65 -15.98
N ALA A 19 6.63 -1.88 -17.27
CA ALA A 19 6.44 -0.87 -18.32
C ALA A 19 4.98 -0.39 -18.45
N ALA A 20 4.00 -1.17 -17.97
CA ALA A 20 2.59 -0.79 -17.95
C ALA A 20 2.23 0.04 -16.69
N GLY A 21 3.15 0.16 -15.74
CA GLY A 21 3.01 0.95 -14.52
C GLY A 21 3.07 0.11 -13.26
N TRP A 22 2.42 0.59 -12.20
CA TRP A 22 2.36 -0.09 -10.92
C TRP A 22 0.99 -0.75 -10.73
N SER A 23 0.98 -2.05 -10.43
CA SER A 23 -0.21 -2.82 -10.05
C SER A 23 -0.03 -3.54 -8.71
N ILE A 24 -1.16 -3.82 -8.07
CA ILE A 24 -1.26 -4.53 -6.80
C ILE A 24 -2.36 -5.58 -6.94
N ALA A 25 -2.08 -6.84 -6.58
CA ALA A 25 -3.10 -7.89 -6.50
C ALA A 25 -3.42 -8.19 -5.03
N TRP A 26 -4.71 -8.22 -4.68
CA TRP A 26 -5.19 -8.52 -3.34
C TRP A 26 -6.59 -9.13 -3.39
N ARG A 27 -6.78 -10.28 -2.71
CA ARG A 27 -8.08 -11.00 -2.61
C ARG A 27 -8.78 -11.18 -3.97
N ASP A 28 -8.06 -11.76 -4.93
CA ASP A 28 -8.56 -12.03 -6.28
C ASP A 28 -8.92 -10.78 -7.10
N THR A 29 -8.55 -9.58 -6.62
CA THR A 29 -8.75 -8.31 -7.34
C THR A 29 -7.41 -7.67 -7.71
N ASP A 30 -7.28 -7.30 -8.98
CA ASP A 30 -6.19 -6.48 -9.49
C ASP A 30 -6.52 -4.98 -9.39
N TYR A 31 -5.61 -4.24 -8.77
CA TYR A 31 -5.68 -2.79 -8.61
C TYR A 31 -4.54 -2.13 -9.39
N ARG A 32 -4.87 -1.30 -10.37
CA ARG A 32 -3.89 -0.47 -11.08
C ARG A 32 -3.67 0.83 -10.32
N VAL A 33 -2.46 1.07 -9.86
CA VAL A 33 -2.09 2.32 -9.19
C VAL A 33 -2.05 3.44 -10.24
N GLN A 34 -2.93 4.42 -10.07
CA GLN A 34 -3.01 5.60 -10.93
C GLN A 34 -2.02 6.68 -10.48
N ARG A 35 -1.88 6.87 -9.16
CA ARG A 35 -1.01 7.89 -8.58
C ARG A 35 -0.69 7.62 -7.11
N VAL A 36 0.53 7.97 -6.68
CA VAL A 36 0.87 8.09 -5.26
C VAL A 36 0.35 9.41 -4.70
N LEU A 37 -0.53 9.32 -3.70
CA LEU A 37 -1.14 10.46 -3.01
C LEU A 37 -0.33 10.89 -1.78
N GLY A 38 0.39 9.95 -1.17
CA GLY A 38 1.24 10.22 -0.02
C GLY A 38 2.22 9.08 0.22
N GLN A 39 3.36 9.41 0.79
CA GLN A 39 4.38 8.46 1.22
C GLN A 39 4.94 8.92 2.56
N TRP A 40 5.05 7.98 3.51
CA TRP A 40 5.59 8.23 4.84
C TRP A 40 6.55 7.11 5.22
N ALA A 41 7.62 7.45 5.94
CA ALA A 41 8.41 6.45 6.65
C ALA A 41 7.78 6.28 8.05
N SER A 42 7.57 5.04 8.50
CA SER A 42 7.11 4.85 9.88
C SER A 42 8.27 5.16 10.85
N PRO A 43 8.08 6.00 11.87
CA PRO A 43 9.11 6.31 12.86
C PRO A 43 9.16 5.22 13.94
N GLU A 44 9.38 3.96 13.57
CA GLU A 44 9.58 2.90 14.57
C GLU A 44 11.07 2.63 14.73
N ARG A 45 11.63 3.30 15.76
CA ARG A 45 13.00 3.27 16.32
C ARG A 45 13.98 4.30 15.72
N PRO A 46 14.70 5.09 16.56
CA PRO A 46 15.89 5.78 16.12
C PRO A 46 16.88 4.73 15.65
N ALA A 47 17.20 4.77 14.36
CA ALA A 47 18.35 4.12 13.80
C ALA A 47 19.57 4.41 14.69
N SER A 48 20.17 3.38 15.28
CA SER A 48 21.60 3.44 15.54
C SER A 48 22.28 3.85 14.23
N ALA A 49 23.32 4.68 14.29
CA ALA A 49 24.00 5.20 13.10
C ALA A 49 24.38 4.03 12.15
N GLY A 50 23.60 3.84 11.07
CA GLY A 50 23.83 2.77 10.10
C GLY A 50 22.60 2.16 9.40
N GLU A 51 21.40 2.15 9.99
CA GLU A 51 20.26 1.40 9.40
C GLU A 51 18.95 2.21 9.27
N PRO A 52 18.35 2.33 8.07
CA PRO A 52 17.10 3.08 7.89
C PRO A 52 15.90 2.35 8.53
N PRO A 53 14.87 3.09 9.04
CA PRO A 53 13.60 2.50 9.43
C PRO A 53 12.90 2.02 8.15
N ALA A 54 12.87 0.72 7.93
CA ALA A 54 12.69 0.22 6.57
C ALA A 54 11.22 -0.10 6.22
N LEU A 55 10.26 0.45 6.98
CA LEU A 55 8.83 0.39 6.66
C LEU A 55 8.40 1.69 5.97
N ARG A 56 7.99 1.57 4.71
CA ARG A 56 7.42 2.68 3.93
C ARG A 56 5.92 2.50 3.80
N LEU A 57 5.16 3.52 4.17
CA LEU A 57 3.72 3.57 3.97
C LEU A 57 3.42 4.41 2.73
N TYR A 58 2.54 3.90 1.88
CA TYR A 58 2.07 4.58 0.69
C TYR A 58 0.55 4.71 0.76
N ARG A 59 0.04 5.88 0.39
CA ARG A 59 -1.37 6.06 0.03
C ARG A 59 -1.43 6.27 -1.47
N VAL A 60 -2.21 5.46 -2.16
CA VAL A 60 -2.29 5.43 -3.62
C VAL A 60 -3.74 5.54 -4.08
N ALA A 61 -3.96 6.25 -5.17
CA ALA A 61 -5.20 6.15 -5.94
C ALA A 61 -5.11 4.92 -6.84
N VAL A 62 -6.15 4.10 -6.86
CA VAL A 62 -6.21 2.84 -7.62
C VAL A 62 -7.47 2.79 -8.48
N GLU A 63 -7.39 2.03 -9.57
CA GLU A 63 -8.52 1.64 -10.40
C GLU A 63 -8.64 0.11 -10.39
N SER A 64 -9.85 -0.42 -10.30
CA SER A 64 -10.13 -1.87 -10.32
C SER A 64 -11.40 -2.16 -11.13
N ALA A 65 -11.77 -3.44 -11.26
CA ALA A 65 -13.03 -3.82 -11.91
C ALA A 65 -14.28 -3.23 -11.23
N ASP A 66 -14.21 -2.98 -9.92
CA ASP A 66 -15.29 -2.37 -9.14
C ASP A 66 -15.30 -0.83 -9.21
N GLY A 67 -14.34 -0.25 -9.94
CA GLY A 67 -14.17 1.20 -10.10
C GLY A 67 -12.99 1.79 -9.31
N PRO A 68 -12.98 3.13 -9.14
CA PRO A 68 -11.88 3.86 -8.51
C PRO A 68 -11.87 3.69 -6.99
N GLY A 69 -10.67 3.71 -6.40
CA GLY A 69 -10.49 3.61 -4.97
C GLY A 69 -9.21 4.26 -4.47
N ILE A 70 -9.01 4.21 -3.15
CA ILE A 70 -7.77 4.62 -2.47
C ILE A 70 -7.31 3.45 -1.62
N ALA A 71 -6.01 3.12 -1.69
CA ALA A 71 -5.41 2.11 -0.84
C ALA A 71 -4.29 2.73 0.03
N GLU A 72 -4.18 2.26 1.27
CA GLU A 72 -2.97 2.38 2.08
C GLU A 72 -2.26 1.04 2.08
N ILE A 73 -0.99 1.04 1.70
CA ILE A 73 -0.12 -0.14 1.64
C ILE A 73 1.18 0.12 2.38
N ALA A 74 1.78 -0.93 2.90
CA ALA A 74 3.07 -0.91 3.54
C ALA A 74 4.08 -1.71 2.73
N HIS A 75 5.32 -1.22 2.66
CA HIS A 75 6.47 -1.90 2.07
C HIS A 75 7.54 -2.07 3.13
N LEU A 76 7.85 -3.32 3.44
CA LEU A 76 8.95 -3.71 4.30
C LEU A 76 10.18 -3.91 3.40
N VAL A 77 11.00 -2.87 3.28
CA VAL A 77 12.15 -2.83 2.37
C VAL A 77 13.15 -3.98 2.56
N PRO A 78 13.48 -4.46 3.78
CA PRO A 78 14.49 -5.52 3.94
C PRO A 78 14.06 -6.87 3.34
N THR A 79 12.77 -7.16 3.34
CA THR A 79 12.20 -8.42 2.81
C THR A 79 11.48 -8.23 1.47
N ASP A 80 11.45 -7.00 0.96
CA ASP A 80 10.65 -6.57 -0.19
C ASP A 80 9.16 -6.95 -0.08
N GLU A 81 8.66 -7.05 1.14
CA GLU A 81 7.30 -7.51 1.40
C GLU A 81 6.31 -6.35 1.35
N TRP A 82 5.20 -6.55 0.63
CA TRP A 82 4.12 -5.58 0.53
C TRP A 82 2.88 -6.07 1.25
N ARG A 83 2.19 -5.15 1.94
CA ARG A 83 0.98 -5.46 2.72
C ARG A 83 -0.12 -4.42 2.51
N MET A 84 -1.36 -4.88 2.34
CA MET A 84 -2.56 -4.06 2.38
C MET A 84 -2.84 -3.63 3.81
N LYS A 85 -3.07 -2.32 4.03
CA LYS A 85 -3.45 -1.77 5.34
C LYS A 85 -4.86 -1.22 5.33
N ARG A 86 -5.30 -0.54 4.27
CA ARG A 86 -6.67 -0.04 4.12
C ARG A 86 -7.05 0.05 2.65
N LEU A 87 -8.33 -0.11 2.37
CA LEU A 87 -8.92 0.12 1.05
C LEU A 87 -10.23 0.89 1.23
N TRP A 88 -10.43 1.91 0.40
CA TRP A 88 -11.66 2.68 0.28
C TRP A 88 -12.12 2.67 -1.18
N ASN A 89 -13.26 2.03 -1.43
CA ASN A 89 -13.96 1.99 -2.71
C ASN A 89 -15.37 2.57 -2.54
#